data_AF-A0A0K2JI06-F1
#
_entry.id   AF-A0A0K2JI06-F1
#
_cell.length_a   1.000
_cell.length_b   1.000
_cell.length_c   1.000
_cell.angle_alpha   90.00
_cell.angle_beta   90.00
_cell.angle_gamma   90.00
#
_symmetry.space_group_name_H-M   'P 1'
#
loop_
_entity.id
_entity.type
_entity.pdbx_description
1 polymer ?
#
loop_
_entity_poly.entity_id
_entity_poly.type
_entity_poly.pdbx_seq_one_letter_code
_entity_poly.pdbx_strand_id
1 'polypeptide(L)' 'MEENGRYLLLLKLSDEDLVARIPFYTLAETRAVANNKNKNGCLTTIIDLETIELQGCE' A
#
# COMPACT_ATOMS: atom_id res chain seq x y z
N MET A 1 5.82 -4.67 17.57
CA MET A 1 4.82 -3.61 17.38
C MET A 1 4.78 -3.34 15.89
N GLU A 2 3.78 -3.86 15.19
CA GLU A 2 3.54 -3.47 13.80
C GLU A 2 3.01 -2.06 13.83
N GLU A 3 3.78 -1.11 13.31
CA GLU A 3 3.37 0.26 13.23
C GLU A 3 2.35 0.39 12.09
N ASN A 4 1.07 0.50 12.46
CA ASN A 4 0.01 0.79 11.51
C ASN A 4 0.18 2.22 10.99
N GLY A 5 0.90 2.38 9.89
CA GLY A 5 0.92 3.62 9.12
C GLY A 5 -0.49 3.99 8.65
N ARG A 6 -0.79 5.29 8.50
CA ARG A 6 -2.11 5.77 8.03
C ARG A 6 -2.43 5.35 6.60
N TYR A 7 -1.42 5.16 5.76
CA TYR A 7 -1.58 4.81 4.36
C TYR A 7 -0.93 3.46 4.09
N LEU A 8 -1.59 2.63 3.30
CA LEU A 8 -1.08 1.35 2.85
C LEU A 8 -0.89 1.38 1.34
N LEU A 9 0.31 1.04 0.88
CA LEU A 9 0.58 0.81 -0.54
C LEU A 9 0.48 -0.69 -0.81
N LEU A 10 -0.46 -1.08 -1.67
CA LEU A 10 -0.50 -2.40 -2.29
C LEU A 10 0.28 -2.36 -3.59
N LEU A 11 1.19 -3.32 -3.76
CA LEU A 11 1.92 -3.54 -5.00
C LEU A 11 1.51 -4.88 -5.58
N LYS A 12 1.03 -4.89 -6.83
CA LYS A 12 0.80 -6.11 -7.60
C LYS A 12 1.83 -6.20 -8.72
N LEU A 13 2.58 -7.30 -8.73
CA LEU A 13 3.46 -7.67 -9.83
C LEU A 13 2.61 -8.36 -10.90
N SER A 14 2.84 -8.05 -12.18
CA SER A 14 1.96 -8.47 -13.28
C SER A 14 1.79 -9.99 -13.46
N ASP A 15 2.69 -10.80 -12.89
CA ASP A 15 2.75 -12.25 -13.09
C ASP A 15 2.35 -13.09 -11.87
N GLU A 16 2.21 -12.50 -10.69
CA GLU A 16 1.83 -13.24 -9.48
C GLU A 16 0.76 -12.51 -8.67
N ASP A 17 -0.10 -13.27 -7.98
CA ASP A 17 -1.06 -12.76 -6.99
C ASP A 17 -0.38 -12.19 -5.72
N LEU A 18 0.93 -11.96 -5.79
CA LEU A 18 1.78 -11.52 -4.70
C LEU A 18 1.55 -10.03 -4.46
N VAL A 19 0.73 -9.72 -3.46
CA VAL A 19 0.44 -8.37 -3.01
C VAL A 19 1.39 -8.00 -1.87
N ALA A 20 2.39 -7.17 -2.14
CA ALA A 20 3.19 -6.57 -1.07
C ALA A 20 2.42 -5.40 -0.44
N ARG A 21 2.36 -5.36 0.89
CA ARG A 21 1.70 -4.31 1.67
C ARG A 21 2.77 -3.48 2.37
N ILE A 22 2.87 -2.19 2.04
CA ILE A 22 3.86 -1.30 2.64
C ILE A 22 3.13 -0.17 3.39
N PRO A 23 3.25 -0.09 4.73
CA PRO A 23 2.66 0.99 5.50
C PRO A 23 3.47 2.29 5.39
N PHE A 24 2.79 3.42 5.40
CA PHE A 24 3.34 4.77 5.36
C PHE A 24 2.53 5.69 6.27
N TYR A 25 3.18 6.73 6.82
CA TYR A 25 2.48 7.71 7.67
C TYR A 25 1.87 8.86 6.88
N THR A 26 2.43 9.19 5.72
CA THR A 26 1.98 10.33 4.90
C THR A 26 1.58 9.92 3.48
N LEU A 27 0.57 10.62 2.95
CA LEU A 27 0.14 10.46 1.56
C LEU A 27 1.24 10.83 0.57
N ALA A 28 2.06 11.83 0.91
CA ALA A 28 3.15 12.31 0.05
C ALA A 28 4.21 11.23 -0.18
N GLU A 29 4.66 10.58 0.90
CA GLU A 29 5.61 9.46 0.80
C GLU A 29 5.02 8.29 0.03
N THR A 30 3.77 7.93 0.35
CA THR A 30 3.07 6.82 -0.32
C THR A 30 2.98 7.05 -1.83
N ARG A 31 2.62 8.28 -2.26
CA ARG A 31 2.56 8.67 -3.67
C ARG A 31 3.92 8.65 -4.36
N ALA A 32 4.97 9.11 -3.68
CA ALA A 32 6.33 9.10 -4.23
C ALA A 32 6.77 7.66 -4.53
N VAL A 33 6.54 6.74 -3.58
CA VAL A 33 6.88 5.33 -3.74
C VAL A 33 6.00 4.65 -4.79
N ALA A 34 4.69 4.90 -4.78
CA ALA A 34 3.76 4.37 -5.76
C ALA A 34 4.17 4.74 -7.20
N ASN A 35 4.53 6.02 -7.42
CA ASN A 35 5.01 6.49 -8.73
C ASN A 35 6.32 5.83 -9.15
N ASN A 36 7.26 5.62 -8.22
CA ASN A 36 8.51 4.94 -8.52
C ASN A 36 8.26 3.47 -8.92
N LYS A 37 7.39 2.76 -8.19
CA LYS A 37 7.05 1.36 -8.46
C LYS A 37 6.24 1.20 -9.76
N ASN A 38 5.34 2.13 -10.05
CA ASN A 38 4.56 2.12 -11.29
C ASN A 38 5.46 2.27 -12.52
N LYS A 39 6.45 3.17 -12.48
CA LYS A 39 7.48 3.28 -13.54
C LYS A 39 8.26 1.99 -13.77
N ASN A 40 8.33 1.13 -12.75
CA ASN A 40 9.04 -0.15 -12.79
C ASN A 40 8.12 -1.32 -13.18
N GLY A 41 6.92 -1.04 -13.70
CA GLY A 41 5.97 -2.04 -14.19
C GLY A 41 5.07 -2.67 -13.12
N CYS A 42 5.08 -2.14 -11.89
CA CYS A 42 4.19 -2.62 -10.83
C CYS A 42 2.83 -1.89 -10.88
N LEU A 43 1.73 -2.62 -10.70
CA LEU A 43 0.44 -1.99 -10.41
C LEU A 43 0.41 -1.58 -8.94
N THR A 44 0.02 -0.34 -8.67
CA THR A 44 0.04 0.23 -7.32
C THR A 44 -1.35 0.70 -6.91
N THR A 45 -1.73 0.44 -5.66
CA THR A 45 -2.99 0.94 -5.06
C THR A 45 -2.68 1.53 -3.70
N ILE A 46 -3.12 2.77 -3.49
CA ILE A 46 -2.96 3.48 -2.22
C ILE A 46 -4.28 3.38 -1.46
N ILE A 47 -4.20 2.95 -0.20
CA ILE A 47 -5.33 2.82 0.70
C ILE A 47 -5.09 3.77 1.87
N ASP A 48 -6.05 4.64 2.18
CA ASP A 48 -6.04 5.43 3.42
C ASP A 48 -6.83 4.65 4.50
N LEU A 49 -6.16 4.33 5.60
CA LEU A 49 -6.69 3.50 6.68
C LEU A 49 -7.50 4.30 7.70
N GLU A 50 -7.50 5.64 7.66
CA GLU A 50 -8.34 6.48 8.55
C GLU A 50 -9.84 6.26 8.27
N THR A 51 -10.17 5.92 7.02
CA THR A 51 -11.56 5.79 6.56
C THR A 51 -12.05 4.34 6.47
N ILE A 52 -11.20 3.37 6.79
CA ILE A 52 -11.53 1.95 6.65
C ILE A 52 -11.71 1.33 8.03
N GLU A 53 -12.91 0.84 8.31
CA GLU A 53 -13.13 -0.11 9.39
C GLU A 53 -12.45 -1.43 9.01
N LEU A 54 -11.27 -1.69 9.60
CA LEU A 54 -10.62 -2.98 9.47
C LEU A 54 -11.46 -4.03 10.19
N GLN A 55 -12.26 -4.79 9.45
CA GLN A 55 -12.88 -6.00 9.99
C GLN A 55 -11.80 -7.07 10.08
N GLY A 56 -11.44 -7.45 11.30
CA GLY A 56 -10.56 -8.59 11.54
C GLY A 56 -11.29 -9.89 11.21
N CYS A 57 -10.58 -10.83 10.58
CA CYS A 57 -10.98 -12.24 10.65
C CYS A 57 -10.55 -12.78 12.02
N GLU A 58 -11.50 -13.33 12.77
CA GLU A 58 -11.23 -14.22 13.90
C GLU A 58 -10.56 -15.52 13.43
#